data_AF-A0A7C6LGJ9-F1
#
_entry.id   AF-A0A7C6LGJ9-F1
#
_cell.length_a   1.000
_cell.length_b   1.000
_cell.length_c   1.000
_cell.angle_alpha   90.00
_cell.angle_beta   90.00
_cell.angle_gamma   90.00
#
_symmetry.space_group_name_H-M   'P 1'
#
loop_
_entity.id
_entity.type
_entity.pdbx_description
1 polymer ?
#
loop_
_entity_poly.entity_id
_entity_poly.type
_entity_poly.pdbx_seq_one_letter_code
_entity_poly.pdbx_strand_id
1 'polypeptide(L)'
;MPSRAKTELLNAFGEPFYVEEREDIGECLPPEDFWSRVERHLPAGAADRSSSRLVWDQDFLRRAFFGIDPALPRQVRHLHDNLPVLSGLLGVTCREDDPKLVVAADLPYHPIMTMHPASTGSYSRKYYPRRQQDWIIKHFHPAYILTGDHHFLSRLEELCEFLLYSQYDHEGRNQFTETFYPDEYAALKAQGLPQQWYGGWDYLFDWEWLDAYGYTWHLHEPDHHVNSHIAVAMIRAYEVTGKERYLQAAAAFVYNQVPRYGWHTGIWNGRRYYWTEYNPSGAGHPTLDATDNIQALVAHAAAMLGYHLNDARLLEYARGLIWYLVREFTVDGRWYYDGAENPRNRRRAVSHDMSCLYPALGALPYLYKAGLELDPELEGIETAWDWYKQDEPEKVYQVVGRIPGNDEAVQVAIYLQSQGSGADVFKVPALAGIPDGEGYGISVRLTKLVPPTAAHPHWQAASGDDLTPVMTPQQLSQGIKLPFALQKGEVARLAYTVPLAGAQPPADLLLTVPETSYLSLPARIYFPFPAEVEATLRLPDH
;
A
#
# COMPACT_ATOMS: atom_id res chain seq x y z
N MET A 1 10.11 41.31 1.87
CA MET A 1 10.61 40.29 2.81
C MET A 1 12.09 40.08 2.52
N PRO A 2 12.97 39.93 3.53
CA PRO A 2 14.36 39.59 3.26
C PRO A 2 14.44 38.27 2.47
N SER A 3 15.36 38.20 1.50
CA SER A 3 15.63 36.97 0.74
C SER A 3 16.01 35.86 1.71
N ARG A 4 15.29 34.74 1.69
CA ARG A 4 15.68 33.54 2.44
C ARG A 4 17.02 33.04 1.90
N ALA A 5 17.89 32.55 2.78
CA ALA A 5 19.17 31.98 2.37
C ALA A 5 18.91 30.69 1.58
N LYS A 6 19.48 30.61 0.38
CA LYS A 6 19.41 29.42 -0.48
C LYS A 6 20.62 28.52 -0.21
N THR A 7 20.36 27.24 -0.06
CA THR A 7 21.37 26.17 0.01
C THR A 7 21.39 25.42 -1.31
N GLU A 8 22.57 25.18 -1.85
CA GLU A 8 22.77 24.39 -3.06
C GLU A 8 22.75 22.89 -2.72
N LEU A 9 22.02 22.12 -3.51
CA LEU A 9 22.06 20.66 -3.58
C LEU A 9 22.40 20.26 -5.02
N LEU A 10 22.90 19.04 -5.20
CA LEU A 10 23.20 18.49 -6.52
C LEU A 10 22.25 17.35 -6.84
N ASN A 11 21.67 17.40 -8.04
CA ASN A 11 20.88 16.31 -8.56
C ASN A 11 21.79 15.11 -8.92
N ALA A 12 21.20 13.98 -9.33
CA ALA A 12 21.94 12.76 -9.65
C ALA A 12 22.91 12.89 -10.84
N PHE A 13 22.75 13.95 -11.64
CA PHE A 13 23.64 14.31 -12.76
C PHE A 13 24.73 15.32 -12.37
N GLY A 14 24.75 15.78 -11.11
CA GLY A 14 25.69 16.77 -10.60
C GLY A 14 25.31 18.22 -10.95
N GLU A 15 24.09 18.45 -11.41
CA GLU A 15 23.56 19.78 -11.73
C GLU A 15 22.99 20.43 -10.45
N PRO A 16 23.26 21.72 -10.22
CA PRO A 16 22.83 22.38 -8.99
C PRO A 16 21.34 22.73 -9.02
N PHE A 17 20.68 22.54 -7.88
CA PHE A 17 19.37 23.10 -7.56
C PHE A 17 19.37 23.67 -6.14
N TYR A 18 18.36 24.48 -5.80
CA TYR A 18 18.37 25.25 -4.56
C TYR A 18 17.18 24.96 -3.66
N VAL A 19 17.44 24.92 -2.36
CA VAL A 19 16.45 24.79 -1.28
C VAL A 19 16.63 25.93 -0.27
N GLU A 20 15.57 26.27 0.47
CA GLU A 20 15.58 27.33 1.48
C GLU A 20 15.32 26.76 2.87
N GLU A 21 15.67 27.49 3.94
CA GLU A 21 15.38 27.12 5.34
C GLU A 21 15.75 25.66 5.69
N ARG A 22 16.90 25.20 5.18
CA ARG A 22 17.42 23.86 5.44
C ARG A 22 17.83 23.73 6.91
N GLU A 23 17.37 22.67 7.56
CA GLU A 23 17.77 22.27 8.90
C GLU A 23 18.05 20.76 8.87
N ASP A 24 19.26 20.37 9.27
CA ASP A 24 19.66 18.98 9.41
C ASP A 24 20.25 18.75 10.80
N ILE A 25 19.71 17.78 11.50
CA ILE A 25 20.19 17.34 12.82
C ILE A 25 20.43 15.83 12.72
N GLY A 26 21.70 15.46 12.53
CA GLY A 26 22.16 14.07 12.42
C GLY A 26 22.33 13.34 13.76
N GLU A 27 21.54 13.72 14.77
CA GLU A 27 21.52 13.11 16.10
C GLU A 27 20.12 12.58 16.40
N CYS A 28 20.03 11.41 17.05
CA CYS A 28 18.78 10.87 17.59
C CYS A 28 18.10 11.93 18.47
N LEU A 29 16.87 12.30 18.11
CA LEU A 29 16.07 13.21 18.93
C LEU A 29 15.12 12.42 19.83
N PRO A 30 14.91 12.85 21.08
CA PRO A 30 13.76 12.40 21.85
C PRO A 30 12.45 12.63 21.06
N PRO A 31 11.47 11.72 21.15
CA PRO A 31 10.20 11.85 20.44
C PRO A 31 9.54 13.23 20.59
N GLU A 32 9.45 13.73 21.82
CA GLU A 32 8.85 15.05 22.10
C GLU A 32 9.56 16.17 21.34
N ASP A 33 10.89 16.18 21.34
CA ASP A 33 11.69 17.19 20.65
C ASP A 33 11.49 17.12 19.14
N PHE A 34 11.51 15.93 18.55
CA PHE A 34 11.28 15.73 17.12
C PHE A 34 9.89 16.23 16.70
N TRP A 35 8.83 15.78 17.37
CA TRP A 35 7.47 16.13 16.98
C TRP A 35 7.13 17.60 17.27
N SER A 36 7.73 18.22 18.30
CA SER A 36 7.61 19.66 18.55
C SER A 36 8.22 20.51 17.42
N ARG A 37 9.17 19.98 16.66
CA ARG A 37 9.77 20.68 15.51
C ARG A 37 8.85 20.66 14.30
N VAL A 38 8.16 19.53 14.04
CA VAL A 38 7.09 19.49 13.02
C VAL A 38 6.00 20.50 13.37
N GLU A 39 5.60 20.57 14.63
CA GLU A 39 4.56 21.47 15.12
C GLU A 39 4.86 22.95 14.81
N ARG A 40 6.12 23.38 14.97
CA ARG A 40 6.56 24.76 14.64
C ARG A 40 6.39 25.12 13.16
N HIS A 41 6.28 24.12 12.30
CA HIS A 41 6.17 24.28 10.86
C HIS A 41 4.78 23.98 10.30
N LEU A 42 3.80 23.70 11.17
CA LEU A 42 2.43 23.46 10.72
C LEU A 42 1.89 24.69 9.95
N PRO A 43 1.26 24.47 8.78
CA PRO A 43 0.52 25.51 8.09
C PRO A 43 -0.57 26.11 9.00
N ALA A 44 -0.84 27.40 8.85
CA ALA A 44 -1.96 28.03 9.54
C ALA A 44 -3.28 27.30 9.23
N GLY A 45 -4.06 26.96 10.26
CA GLY A 45 -5.33 26.23 10.11
C GLY A 45 -5.19 24.70 10.05
N ALA A 46 -4.01 24.14 10.35
CA ALA A 46 -3.77 22.69 10.33
C ALA A 46 -4.57 21.85 11.34
N ALA A 47 -5.38 22.44 12.22
CA ALA A 47 -6.01 21.76 13.36
C ALA A 47 -7.50 21.39 13.15
N ASP A 48 -8.19 21.92 12.13
CA ASP A 48 -9.61 21.64 11.87
C ASP A 48 -9.76 20.84 10.57
N ARG A 49 -9.81 19.51 10.70
CA ARG A 49 -9.52 18.59 9.59
C ARG A 49 -10.52 17.44 9.53
N SER A 50 -11.72 17.75 9.06
CA SER A 50 -12.59 16.76 8.44
C SER A 50 -13.02 17.30 7.08
N SER A 51 -12.77 16.51 6.02
CA SER A 51 -13.15 16.90 4.67
C SER A 51 -14.36 16.11 4.21
N SER A 52 -15.35 16.83 3.67
CA SER A 52 -16.45 16.22 2.90
C SER A 52 -16.02 15.81 1.49
N ARG A 53 -14.77 16.08 1.09
CA ARG A 53 -14.21 15.65 -0.19
C ARG A 53 -14.26 14.13 -0.31
N LEU A 54 -14.59 13.63 -1.50
CA LEU A 54 -14.47 12.22 -1.82
C LEU A 54 -13.11 11.98 -2.47
N VAL A 55 -12.41 10.92 -2.06
CA VAL A 55 -11.18 10.49 -2.78
C VAL A 55 -11.46 10.30 -4.28
N TRP A 56 -12.67 9.88 -4.62
CA TRP A 56 -13.15 9.69 -5.99
C TRP A 56 -13.30 10.98 -6.81
N ASP A 57 -13.35 12.16 -6.17
CA ASP A 57 -13.31 13.45 -6.86
C ASP A 57 -11.96 13.69 -7.56
N GLN A 58 -10.88 13.04 -7.10
CA GLN A 58 -9.55 13.14 -7.68
C GLN A 58 -9.37 12.14 -8.82
N ASP A 59 -9.21 12.63 -10.06
CA ASP A 59 -9.05 11.78 -11.25
C ASP A 59 -7.88 10.81 -11.12
N PHE A 60 -6.73 11.32 -10.68
CA PHE A 60 -5.53 10.52 -10.51
C PHE A 60 -5.74 9.35 -9.52
N LEU A 61 -6.25 9.63 -8.31
CA LEU A 61 -6.46 8.59 -7.29
C LEU A 61 -7.48 7.55 -7.76
N ARG A 62 -8.56 7.99 -8.43
CA ARG A 62 -9.53 7.09 -9.04
C ARG A 62 -8.90 6.17 -10.09
N ARG A 63 -8.00 6.67 -10.94
CA ARG A 63 -7.25 5.87 -11.93
C ARG A 63 -6.27 4.89 -11.28
N ALA A 64 -5.54 5.36 -10.27
CA ALA A 64 -4.55 4.56 -9.57
C ALA A 64 -5.20 3.35 -8.88
N PHE A 65 -6.33 3.55 -8.21
CA PHE A 65 -7.05 2.51 -7.46
C PHE A 65 -8.15 1.81 -8.25
N PHE A 66 -8.21 1.96 -9.57
CA PHE A 66 -9.26 1.32 -10.35
C PHE A 66 -9.11 -0.21 -10.41
N GLY A 67 -10.15 -0.89 -9.93
CA GLY A 67 -10.33 -2.33 -9.94
C GLY A 67 -9.41 -3.10 -8.98
N ILE A 68 -9.64 -4.40 -8.92
CA ILE A 68 -9.01 -5.37 -8.02
C ILE A 68 -8.81 -6.68 -8.77
N ASP A 69 -7.89 -7.54 -8.35
CA ASP A 69 -7.84 -8.92 -8.88
C ASP A 69 -8.93 -9.77 -8.18
N PRO A 70 -10.04 -10.14 -8.87
CA PRO A 70 -11.09 -10.97 -8.27
C PRO A 70 -10.61 -12.40 -7.97
N ALA A 71 -9.53 -12.87 -8.60
CA ALA A 71 -8.97 -14.20 -8.34
C ALA A 71 -8.10 -14.25 -7.08
N LEU A 72 -7.77 -13.10 -6.49
CA LEU A 72 -6.88 -12.98 -5.33
C LEU A 72 -7.28 -13.89 -4.17
N PRO A 73 -8.54 -13.96 -3.69
CA PRO A 73 -8.87 -14.78 -2.52
C PRO A 73 -8.55 -16.27 -2.72
N ARG A 74 -8.81 -16.80 -3.92
CA ARG A 74 -8.44 -18.18 -4.26
C ARG A 74 -6.93 -18.36 -4.32
N GLN A 75 -6.21 -17.43 -4.96
CA GLN A 75 -4.75 -17.51 -5.04
C GLN A 75 -4.14 -17.51 -3.63
N VAL A 76 -4.63 -16.64 -2.75
CA VAL A 76 -4.22 -16.56 -1.34
C VAL A 76 -4.51 -17.86 -0.61
N ARG A 77 -5.75 -18.39 -0.72
CA ARG A 77 -6.13 -19.66 -0.09
C ARG A 77 -5.26 -20.81 -0.60
N HIS A 78 -5.11 -20.95 -1.92
CA HIS A 78 -4.29 -21.98 -2.52
C HIS A 78 -2.82 -21.86 -2.07
N LEU A 79 -2.26 -20.66 -2.09
CA LEU A 79 -0.88 -20.42 -1.66
C LEU A 79 -0.69 -20.80 -0.18
N HIS A 80 -1.60 -20.36 0.70
CA HIS A 80 -1.52 -20.61 2.13
C HIS A 80 -1.78 -22.07 2.51
N ASP A 81 -2.83 -22.69 1.97
CA ASP A 81 -3.22 -24.08 2.29
C ASP A 81 -2.16 -25.10 1.82
N ASN A 82 -1.27 -24.71 0.89
CA ASN A 82 -0.15 -25.54 0.44
C ASN A 82 1.19 -25.22 1.15
N LEU A 83 1.23 -24.29 2.11
CA LEU A 83 2.43 -24.08 2.91
C LEU A 83 2.64 -25.28 3.86
N PRO A 84 3.84 -25.88 3.88
CA PRO A 84 4.16 -26.89 4.89
C PRO A 84 4.06 -26.33 6.29
N VAL A 85 3.41 -27.07 7.17
CA VAL A 85 3.31 -26.79 8.61
C VAL A 85 4.36 -27.63 9.32
N LEU A 86 5.43 -27.00 9.83
CA LEU A 86 6.62 -27.70 10.35
C LEU A 86 7.03 -27.11 11.71
N SER A 87 7.71 -27.91 12.53
CA SER A 87 8.22 -27.53 13.86
C SER A 87 9.75 -27.63 13.91
N GLY A 88 10.38 -26.90 14.83
CA GLY A 88 11.81 -26.98 15.12
C GLY A 88 12.69 -26.36 14.04
N LEU A 89 12.14 -25.42 13.26
CA LEU A 89 12.85 -24.80 12.14
C LEU A 89 13.47 -23.43 12.47
N LEU A 90 13.09 -22.77 13.56
CA LEU A 90 13.62 -21.46 13.92
C LEU A 90 15.17 -21.49 13.96
N GLY A 91 15.82 -20.63 13.17
CA GLY A 91 17.28 -20.55 13.07
C GLY A 91 17.95 -21.68 12.25
N VAL A 92 17.19 -22.68 11.79
CA VAL A 92 17.71 -23.78 10.96
C VAL A 92 18.01 -23.26 9.56
N THR A 93 19.16 -23.65 9.01
CA THR A 93 19.56 -23.29 7.64
C THR A 93 18.75 -24.05 6.60
N CYS A 94 18.04 -23.33 5.74
CA CYS A 94 17.31 -23.85 4.59
C CYS A 94 18.28 -24.37 3.52
N ARG A 95 18.12 -25.64 3.14
CA ARG A 95 18.86 -26.32 2.05
C ARG A 95 18.17 -26.07 0.71
N GLU A 96 18.80 -26.50 -0.38
CA GLU A 96 18.29 -26.29 -1.74
C GLU A 96 16.90 -26.91 -1.94
N ASP A 97 16.70 -28.15 -1.49
CA ASP A 97 15.44 -28.90 -1.61
C ASP A 97 14.40 -28.58 -0.50
N ASP A 98 14.79 -27.81 0.53
CA ASP A 98 13.88 -27.49 1.62
C ASP A 98 12.81 -26.47 1.17
N PRO A 99 11.58 -26.51 1.73
CA PRO A 99 10.52 -25.56 1.41
C PRO A 99 10.90 -24.12 1.76
N LYS A 100 10.80 -23.15 0.83
CA LYS A 100 11.27 -21.79 1.10
C LYS A 100 10.37 -20.99 2.06
N LEU A 101 9.10 -21.37 2.14
CA LEU A 101 8.10 -20.79 3.02
C LEU A 101 7.44 -21.91 3.82
N VAL A 102 7.29 -21.71 5.12
CA VAL A 102 6.69 -22.68 6.04
C VAL A 102 5.86 -21.95 7.09
N VAL A 103 4.81 -22.60 7.60
CA VAL A 103 4.10 -22.15 8.81
C VAL A 103 4.75 -22.84 10.02
N ALA A 104 5.21 -22.06 10.99
CA ALA A 104 5.89 -22.58 12.18
C ALA A 104 4.88 -23.11 13.21
N ALA A 105 4.71 -24.43 13.33
CA ALA A 105 3.74 -25.03 14.23
C ALA A 105 4.09 -24.91 15.73
N ASP A 106 5.35 -24.63 16.04
CA ASP A 106 5.90 -24.59 17.41
C ASP A 106 6.11 -23.16 17.94
N LEU A 107 5.87 -22.14 17.12
CA LEU A 107 5.97 -20.74 17.53
C LEU A 107 4.58 -20.15 17.83
N PRO A 108 4.44 -19.27 18.85
CA PRO A 108 3.19 -18.58 19.13
C PRO A 108 2.63 -17.89 17.87
N TYR A 109 1.33 -18.08 17.63
CA TYR A 109 0.59 -17.51 16.49
C TYR A 109 1.09 -17.97 15.11
N HIS A 110 1.82 -19.08 15.08
CA HIS A 110 2.22 -19.81 13.88
C HIS A 110 2.71 -18.91 12.73
N PRO A 111 3.70 -18.03 12.93
CA PRO A 111 4.18 -17.13 11.89
C PRO A 111 4.68 -17.89 10.65
N ILE A 112 4.70 -17.20 9.51
CA ILE A 112 5.28 -17.73 8.29
C ILE A 112 6.79 -17.47 8.32
N MET A 113 7.59 -18.52 8.16
CA MET A 113 9.05 -18.39 8.17
C MET A 113 9.65 -18.53 6.78
N THR A 114 10.72 -17.78 6.54
CA THR A 114 11.49 -17.80 5.30
C THR A 114 12.94 -17.39 5.53
N MET A 115 13.81 -17.77 4.61
CA MET A 115 15.13 -17.16 4.42
C MET A 115 15.03 -15.72 3.89
N HIS A 116 16.12 -14.96 3.91
CA HIS A 116 16.18 -13.58 3.41
C HIS A 116 17.30 -13.34 2.38
N PRO A 117 16.99 -12.78 1.20
CA PRO A 117 15.66 -12.70 0.59
C PRO A 117 15.09 -14.10 0.35
N ALA A 118 13.77 -14.25 0.30
CA ALA A 118 13.11 -15.55 0.17
C ALA A 118 13.51 -16.34 -1.09
N SER A 119 13.99 -15.66 -2.14
CA SER A 119 14.42 -16.27 -3.40
C SER A 119 15.86 -16.78 -3.39
N THR A 120 16.77 -16.12 -2.68
CA THR A 120 18.21 -16.39 -2.78
C THR A 120 18.87 -16.77 -1.45
N GLY A 121 18.27 -16.38 -0.32
CA GLY A 121 18.89 -16.50 1.00
C GLY A 121 20.24 -15.79 1.08
N SER A 122 20.46 -14.72 0.30
CA SER A 122 21.77 -14.06 0.18
C SER A 122 22.19 -13.28 1.43
N TYR A 123 21.24 -12.87 2.28
CA TYR A 123 21.52 -12.21 3.55
C TYR A 123 21.49 -13.20 4.72
N SER A 124 20.44 -14.02 4.82
CA SER A 124 20.36 -15.13 5.76
C SER A 124 19.65 -16.31 5.09
N ARG A 125 20.26 -17.50 5.21
CA ARG A 125 19.65 -18.77 4.76
C ARG A 125 18.83 -19.45 5.87
N LYS A 126 18.67 -18.83 7.03
CA LYS A 126 17.95 -19.43 8.16
C LYS A 126 16.46 -19.16 8.05
N TYR A 127 15.65 -20.14 8.45
CA TYR A 127 14.23 -19.91 8.70
C TYR A 127 14.06 -18.95 9.88
N TYR A 128 13.34 -17.87 9.63
CA TYR A 128 13.02 -16.84 10.61
C TYR A 128 11.64 -16.26 10.31
N PRO A 129 10.86 -15.83 11.32
CA PRO A 129 9.50 -15.32 11.14
C PRO A 129 9.48 -13.89 10.59
N ARG A 130 10.02 -13.69 9.40
CA ARG A 130 10.13 -12.40 8.73
C ARG A 130 9.01 -12.15 7.73
N ARG A 131 8.67 -10.87 7.51
CA ARG A 131 7.73 -10.39 6.47
C ARG A 131 6.24 -10.74 6.69
N GLN A 132 5.77 -10.88 7.94
CA GLN A 132 4.35 -11.16 8.21
C GLN A 132 3.40 -10.07 7.66
N GLN A 133 3.85 -8.81 7.70
CA GLN A 133 3.11 -7.67 7.16
C GLN A 133 2.83 -7.77 5.65
N ASP A 134 3.70 -8.44 4.87
CA ASP A 134 3.44 -8.66 3.44
C ASP A 134 2.22 -9.58 3.24
N TRP A 135 2.11 -10.61 4.06
CA TRP A 135 0.98 -11.54 4.04
C TRP A 135 -0.31 -10.84 4.47
N ILE A 136 -0.24 -9.99 5.49
CA ILE A 136 -1.38 -9.18 5.92
C ILE A 136 -1.82 -8.24 4.79
N ILE A 137 -0.93 -7.36 4.30
CA ILE A 137 -1.28 -6.28 3.38
C ILE A 137 -1.65 -6.80 1.99
N LYS A 138 -0.91 -7.80 1.45
CA LYS A 138 -1.07 -8.23 0.05
C LYS A 138 -1.99 -9.43 -0.12
N HIS A 139 -2.24 -10.20 0.95
CA HIS A 139 -2.96 -11.47 0.84
C HIS A 139 -4.22 -11.48 1.72
N PHE A 140 -4.08 -11.57 3.04
CA PHE A 140 -5.22 -11.85 3.91
C PHE A 140 -6.19 -10.67 4.07
N HIS A 141 -5.67 -9.43 4.21
CA HIS A 141 -6.51 -8.25 4.30
C HIS A 141 -7.40 -8.07 3.04
N PRO A 142 -6.83 -7.97 1.82
CA PRO A 142 -7.66 -7.82 0.64
C PRO A 142 -8.55 -9.04 0.41
N ALA A 143 -8.07 -10.28 0.62
CA ALA A 143 -8.91 -11.47 0.46
C ALA A 143 -10.14 -11.46 1.41
N TYR A 144 -9.96 -11.02 2.66
CA TYR A 144 -11.08 -10.84 3.59
C TYR A 144 -12.06 -9.77 3.10
N ILE A 145 -11.57 -8.59 2.70
CA ILE A 145 -12.43 -7.50 2.18
C ILE A 145 -13.26 -7.95 0.97
N LEU A 146 -12.70 -8.80 0.11
CA LEU A 146 -13.37 -9.30 -1.09
C LEU A 146 -14.41 -10.37 -0.83
N THR A 147 -14.31 -11.12 0.26
CA THR A 147 -15.11 -12.34 0.47
C THR A 147 -15.96 -12.32 1.73
N GLY A 148 -15.54 -11.57 2.75
CA GLY A 148 -16.05 -11.68 4.12
C GLY A 148 -15.68 -12.99 4.82
N ASP A 149 -14.79 -13.81 4.23
CA ASP A 149 -14.46 -15.14 4.76
C ASP A 149 -13.59 -15.03 6.03
N HIS A 150 -14.13 -15.50 7.15
CA HIS A 150 -13.47 -15.48 8.45
C HIS A 150 -12.14 -16.24 8.47
N HIS A 151 -11.90 -17.19 7.57
CA HIS A 151 -10.59 -17.84 7.45
C HIS A 151 -9.47 -16.82 7.22
N PHE A 152 -9.67 -15.86 6.31
CA PHE A 152 -8.67 -14.83 6.03
C PHE A 152 -8.53 -13.86 7.20
N LEU A 153 -9.65 -13.47 7.83
CA LEU A 153 -9.61 -12.60 9.00
C LEU A 153 -8.85 -13.23 10.16
N SER A 154 -9.15 -14.49 10.50
CA SER A 154 -8.47 -15.20 11.59
C SER A 154 -6.98 -15.31 11.33
N ARG A 155 -6.57 -15.57 10.08
CA ARG A 155 -5.15 -15.66 9.75
C ARG A 155 -4.44 -14.31 9.77
N LEU A 156 -5.11 -13.24 9.35
CA LEU A 156 -4.63 -11.87 9.52
C LEU A 156 -4.42 -11.54 11.00
N GLU A 157 -5.43 -11.78 11.84
CA GLU A 157 -5.37 -11.48 13.27
C GLU A 157 -4.24 -12.26 13.95
N GLU A 158 -4.09 -13.54 13.61
CA GLU A 158 -3.03 -14.37 14.15
C GLU A 158 -1.63 -13.83 13.79
N LEU A 159 -1.41 -13.38 12.56
CA LEU A 159 -0.15 -12.72 12.18
C LEU A 159 0.05 -11.37 12.88
N CYS A 160 -1.01 -10.60 13.12
CA CYS A 160 -0.95 -9.39 13.92
C CYS A 160 -0.60 -9.67 15.38
N GLU A 161 -1.10 -10.77 15.96
CA GLU A 161 -0.71 -11.19 17.31
C GLU A 161 0.76 -11.58 17.39
N PHE A 162 1.31 -12.23 16.35
CA PHE A 162 2.75 -12.46 16.26
C PHE A 162 3.53 -11.15 16.23
N LEU A 163 3.09 -10.17 15.44
CA LEU A 163 3.74 -8.86 15.39
C LEU A 163 3.66 -8.14 16.75
N LEU A 164 2.55 -8.22 17.48
CA LEU A 164 2.50 -7.70 18.86
C LEU A 164 3.49 -8.44 19.78
N TYR A 165 3.61 -9.75 19.62
CA TYR A 165 4.53 -10.60 20.40
C TYR A 165 6.00 -10.31 20.11
N SER A 166 6.34 -9.80 18.92
CA SER A 166 7.70 -9.40 18.52
C SER A 166 7.97 -7.90 18.60
N GLN A 167 7.04 -7.11 19.17
CA GLN A 167 7.26 -5.67 19.39
C GLN A 167 8.00 -5.43 20.70
N TYR A 168 8.93 -4.46 20.70
CA TYR A 168 9.56 -3.97 21.91
C TYR A 168 8.60 -3.04 22.68
N ASP A 169 8.32 -3.34 23.95
CA ASP A 169 7.57 -2.47 24.86
C ASP A 169 8.43 -1.31 25.42
N HIS A 170 7.84 -0.44 26.24
CA HIS A 170 8.52 0.74 26.76
C HIS A 170 9.65 0.43 27.75
N GLU A 171 9.70 -0.79 28.28
CA GLU A 171 10.81 -1.31 29.07
C GLU A 171 11.86 -2.04 28.21
N GLY A 172 11.69 -2.06 26.88
CA GLY A 172 12.55 -2.77 25.94
C GLY A 172 12.38 -4.28 25.97
N ARG A 173 11.21 -4.79 26.40
CA ARG A 173 10.89 -6.21 26.33
C ARG A 173 10.34 -6.59 24.97
N ASN A 174 10.96 -7.60 24.39
CA ASN A 174 10.50 -8.29 23.19
C ASN A 174 10.27 -9.75 23.58
N GLN A 175 9.01 -10.17 23.62
CA GLN A 175 8.67 -11.48 24.18
C GLN A 175 9.17 -12.62 23.28
N PHE A 176 9.20 -12.42 21.97
CA PHE A 176 9.78 -13.37 21.01
C PHE A 176 11.28 -13.58 21.27
N THR A 177 12.07 -12.50 21.25
CA THR A 177 13.53 -12.59 21.44
C THR A 177 13.88 -13.11 22.84
N GLU A 178 13.15 -12.68 23.87
CA GLU A 178 13.35 -13.15 25.26
C GLU A 178 13.08 -14.65 25.41
N THR A 179 12.09 -15.19 24.68
CA THR A 179 11.71 -16.61 24.78
C THR A 179 12.64 -17.50 23.97
N PHE A 180 12.95 -17.11 22.73
CA PHE A 180 13.62 -17.99 21.77
C PHE A 180 15.12 -17.71 21.61
N TYR A 181 15.59 -16.53 22.06
CA TYR A 181 16.98 -16.11 22.01
C TYR A 181 17.43 -15.47 23.35
N PRO A 182 17.27 -16.16 24.49
CA PRO A 182 17.45 -15.55 25.82
C PRO A 182 18.88 -15.03 26.06
N ASP A 183 19.90 -15.72 25.54
CA ASP A 183 21.30 -15.31 25.67
C ASP A 183 21.60 -14.05 24.84
N GLU A 184 21.09 -13.98 23.62
CA GLU A 184 21.21 -12.81 22.73
C GLU A 184 20.47 -11.62 23.33
N TYR A 185 19.25 -11.84 23.84
CA TYR A 185 18.46 -10.81 24.51
C TYR A 185 19.13 -10.28 25.77
N ALA A 186 19.75 -11.15 26.58
CA ALA A 186 20.52 -10.74 27.75
C ALA A 186 21.73 -9.87 27.37
N ALA A 187 22.43 -10.21 26.29
CA ALA A 187 23.55 -9.43 25.76
C ALA A 187 23.11 -8.05 25.25
N LEU A 188 21.95 -7.97 24.59
CA LEU A 188 21.36 -6.72 24.13
C LEU A 188 20.93 -5.84 25.32
N LYS A 189 20.28 -6.43 26.34
CA LYS A 189 19.91 -5.73 27.59
C LYS A 189 21.11 -5.16 28.32
N ALA A 190 22.22 -5.89 28.39
CA ALA A 190 23.45 -5.42 29.02
C ALA A 190 24.04 -4.16 28.34
N GLN A 191 23.71 -3.94 27.06
CA GLN A 191 24.11 -2.76 26.29
C GLN A 191 23.08 -1.62 26.36
N GLY A 192 21.91 -1.84 26.95
CA GLY A 192 20.82 -0.85 27.01
C GLY A 192 20.15 -0.55 25.67
N LEU A 193 20.37 -1.40 24.65
CA LEU A 193 19.80 -1.20 23.30
C LEU A 193 18.28 -1.39 23.25
N PRO A 194 17.68 -2.43 23.87
CA PRO A 194 16.25 -2.71 23.69
C PRO A 194 15.32 -1.57 24.11
N GLN A 195 15.71 -0.74 25.08
CA GLN A 195 14.90 0.41 25.50
C GLN A 195 14.85 1.51 24.41
N GLN A 196 15.91 1.65 23.61
CA GLN A 196 15.93 2.56 22.46
C GLN A 196 15.02 2.07 21.33
N TRP A 197 14.71 0.77 21.31
CA TRP A 197 13.92 0.11 20.28
C TRP A 197 12.42 0.09 20.58
N TYR A 198 11.96 0.78 21.63
CA TYR A 198 10.55 0.87 22.01
C TYR A 198 9.64 1.20 20.82
N GLY A 199 8.65 0.34 20.58
CA GLY A 199 7.68 0.46 19.50
C GLY A 199 8.13 -0.18 18.19
N GLY A 200 9.40 -0.54 18.03
CA GLY A 200 9.88 -1.30 16.88
C GLY A 200 9.61 -2.80 17.00
N TRP A 201 9.73 -3.50 15.88
CA TRP A 201 9.56 -4.94 15.76
C TRP A 201 10.86 -5.64 15.36
N ASP A 202 11.10 -6.79 16.00
CA ASP A 202 12.05 -7.78 15.50
C ASP A 202 11.40 -8.53 14.32
N TYR A 203 11.82 -8.20 13.10
CA TYR A 203 11.22 -8.77 11.89
C TYR A 203 12.23 -9.30 10.86
N LEU A 204 13.53 -9.01 10.96
CA LEU A 204 14.48 -9.34 9.88
C LEU A 204 15.89 -9.70 10.33
N PHE A 205 16.48 -9.00 11.29
CA PHE A 205 17.92 -9.15 11.53
C PHE A 205 18.22 -10.32 12.49
N ASP A 206 18.35 -11.52 11.93
CA ASP A 206 18.98 -12.68 12.60
C ASP A 206 20.50 -12.77 12.29
N TRP A 207 21.07 -11.66 11.79
CA TRP A 207 22.50 -11.45 11.59
C TRP A 207 22.88 -10.00 11.92
N GLU A 208 24.16 -9.78 12.25
CA GLU A 208 24.76 -8.44 12.26
C GLU A 208 25.33 -8.13 10.87
N TRP A 209 25.14 -6.90 10.38
CA TRP A 209 25.79 -6.43 9.15
C TRP A 209 26.24 -4.98 9.30
N LEU A 210 27.46 -4.72 8.83
CA LEU A 210 27.97 -3.38 8.65
C LEU A 210 27.46 -2.84 7.31
N ASP A 211 26.69 -1.77 7.39
CA ASP A 211 26.13 -1.12 6.23
C ASP A 211 27.19 -0.31 5.46
N ALA A 212 26.78 0.30 4.35
CA ALA A 212 27.69 1.04 3.50
C ALA A 212 28.12 2.40 4.09
N TYR A 213 27.52 2.84 5.19
CA TYR A 213 27.77 4.13 5.84
C TYR A 213 28.44 3.99 7.22
N GLY A 214 28.73 2.77 7.66
CA GLY A 214 29.46 2.48 8.90
C GLY A 214 28.55 2.15 10.09
N TYR A 215 27.25 2.07 9.89
CA TYR A 215 26.29 1.62 10.89
C TYR A 215 26.26 0.09 10.94
N THR A 216 26.47 -0.47 12.13
CA THR A 216 26.33 -1.92 12.35
C THR A 216 24.93 -2.17 12.87
N TRP A 217 24.07 -2.79 12.05
CA TRP A 217 22.78 -3.22 12.58
C TRP A 217 22.97 -4.42 13.50
N HIS A 218 22.36 -4.32 14.66
CA HIS A 218 22.38 -5.38 15.65
C HIS A 218 21.35 -6.47 15.35
N LEU A 219 21.59 -7.65 15.90
CA LEU A 219 20.59 -8.72 15.94
C LEU A 219 19.31 -8.18 16.61
N HIS A 220 18.15 -8.52 16.02
CA HIS A 220 16.81 -8.16 16.49
C HIS A 220 16.49 -6.66 16.52
N GLU A 221 17.35 -5.82 15.95
CA GLU A 221 17.14 -4.38 15.88
C GLU A 221 15.99 -4.03 14.92
N PRO A 222 15.04 -3.15 15.29
CA PRO A 222 14.06 -2.65 14.33
C PRO A 222 14.69 -1.65 13.35
N ASP A 223 14.36 -1.80 12.06
CA ASP A 223 14.50 -0.72 11.07
C ASP A 223 13.28 0.21 11.09
N HIS A 224 13.28 1.34 10.39
CA HIS A 224 12.05 2.07 10.05
C HIS A 224 11.56 1.81 8.61
N HIS A 225 12.36 1.12 7.80
CA HIS A 225 12.11 0.85 6.39
C HIS A 225 10.92 -0.11 6.23
N VAL A 226 11.01 -1.29 6.83
CA VAL A 226 9.96 -2.31 6.76
C VAL A 226 9.07 -2.29 7.99
N ASN A 227 9.55 -1.82 9.14
CA ASN A 227 8.67 -1.59 10.28
C ASN A 227 7.59 -0.54 9.98
N SER A 228 7.84 0.42 9.07
CA SER A 228 6.76 1.29 8.55
C SER A 228 5.66 0.50 7.84
N HIS A 229 6.02 -0.55 7.08
CA HIS A 229 5.02 -1.48 6.53
C HIS A 229 4.33 -2.33 7.60
N ILE A 230 5.02 -2.70 8.69
CA ILE A 230 4.37 -3.37 9.82
C ILE A 230 3.34 -2.45 10.45
N ALA A 231 3.67 -1.18 10.70
CA ALA A 231 2.73 -0.18 11.18
C ALA A 231 1.50 -0.04 10.26
N VAL A 232 1.69 0.01 8.93
CA VAL A 232 0.59 -0.02 7.96
C VAL A 232 -0.27 -1.28 8.13
N ALA A 233 0.32 -2.47 8.24
CA ALA A 233 -0.42 -3.71 8.45
C ALA A 233 -1.25 -3.69 9.75
N MET A 234 -0.69 -3.13 10.83
CA MET A 234 -1.40 -2.97 12.10
C MET A 234 -2.58 -1.98 11.97
N ILE A 235 -2.42 -0.88 11.24
CA ILE A 235 -3.53 0.06 11.00
C ILE A 235 -4.61 -0.61 10.12
N ARG A 236 -4.25 -1.39 9.10
CA ARG A 236 -5.23 -2.18 8.32
C ARG A 236 -5.99 -3.17 9.18
N ALA A 237 -5.31 -3.85 10.10
CA ALA A 237 -5.95 -4.74 11.04
C ALA A 237 -6.91 -3.97 11.96
N TYR A 238 -6.56 -2.77 12.42
CA TYR A 238 -7.45 -1.89 13.16
C TYR A 238 -8.69 -1.50 12.33
N GLU A 239 -8.52 -1.11 11.07
CA GLU A 239 -9.63 -0.69 10.19
C GLU A 239 -10.68 -1.79 9.97
N VAL A 240 -10.28 -3.06 9.99
CA VAL A 240 -11.21 -4.19 9.79
C VAL A 240 -11.71 -4.84 11.07
N THR A 241 -10.98 -4.71 12.18
CA THR A 241 -11.34 -5.36 13.47
C THR A 241 -11.84 -4.40 14.54
N GLY A 242 -11.53 -3.10 14.43
CA GLY A 242 -11.74 -2.10 15.47
C GLY A 242 -10.88 -2.29 16.73
N LYS A 243 -9.86 -3.15 16.71
CA LYS A 243 -9.03 -3.42 17.89
C LYS A 243 -7.97 -2.33 18.08
N GLU A 244 -8.20 -1.45 19.05
CA GLU A 244 -7.34 -0.31 19.41
C GLU A 244 -5.86 -0.68 19.62
N ARG A 245 -5.58 -1.87 20.16
CA ARG A 245 -4.19 -2.32 20.39
C ARG A 245 -3.34 -2.33 19.11
N TYR A 246 -3.95 -2.54 17.94
CA TYR A 246 -3.21 -2.51 16.68
C TYR A 246 -2.84 -1.08 16.27
N LEU A 247 -3.76 -0.13 16.44
CA LEU A 247 -3.49 1.29 16.22
C LEU A 247 -2.45 1.82 17.22
N GLN A 248 -2.53 1.40 18.48
CA GLN A 248 -1.56 1.74 19.53
C GLN A 248 -0.16 1.19 19.22
N ALA A 249 -0.06 -0.03 18.70
CA ALA A 249 1.22 -0.60 18.26
C ALA A 249 1.85 0.20 17.11
N ALA A 250 1.04 0.61 16.12
CA ALA A 250 1.50 1.49 15.05
C ALA A 250 1.92 2.87 15.59
N ALA A 251 1.18 3.42 16.56
CA ALA A 251 1.53 4.68 17.22
C ALA A 251 2.86 4.59 17.96
N ALA A 252 3.08 3.53 18.73
CA ALA A 252 4.33 3.31 19.44
C ALA A 252 5.53 3.30 18.46
N PHE A 253 5.39 2.65 17.31
CA PHE A 253 6.41 2.71 16.26
C PHE A 253 6.62 4.13 15.73
N VAL A 254 5.57 4.77 15.19
CA VAL A 254 5.72 6.06 14.50
C VAL A 254 6.29 7.10 15.45
N TYR A 255 5.74 7.23 16.66
CA TYR A 255 6.19 8.27 17.58
C TYR A 255 7.59 8.03 18.14
N ASN A 256 8.04 6.79 18.33
CA ASN A 256 9.31 6.50 19.03
C ASN A 256 10.45 6.08 18.10
N GLN A 257 10.16 5.39 17.00
CA GLN A 257 11.20 4.85 16.10
C GLN A 257 11.55 5.80 14.97
N VAL A 258 10.59 6.54 14.38
CA VAL A 258 10.91 7.51 13.31
C VAL A 258 11.92 8.58 13.78
N PRO A 259 11.79 9.17 15.00
CA PRO A 259 12.77 10.16 15.49
C PRO A 259 14.21 9.65 15.64
N ARG A 260 14.44 8.32 15.70
CA ARG A 260 15.79 7.76 15.77
C ARG A 260 16.61 8.02 14.51
N TYR A 261 15.97 8.37 13.39
CA TYR A 261 16.59 8.51 12.07
C TYR A 261 16.77 9.98 11.67
N GLY A 262 16.89 10.85 12.67
CA GLY A 262 17.34 12.23 12.47
C GLY A 262 16.25 13.18 12.01
N TRP A 263 16.49 14.47 12.20
CA TRP A 263 15.57 15.53 11.79
C TRP A 263 16.13 16.29 10.61
N HIS A 264 15.42 16.21 9.47
CA HIS A 264 15.85 16.87 8.25
C HIS A 264 14.67 17.53 7.52
N THR A 265 14.85 18.80 7.15
CA THR A 265 13.84 19.57 6.43
C THR A 265 14.47 20.66 5.58
N GLY A 266 13.69 21.15 4.61
CA GLY A 266 13.95 22.39 3.90
C GLY A 266 12.71 22.82 3.13
N ILE A 267 12.82 23.88 2.34
CA ILE A 267 11.78 24.38 1.46
C ILE A 267 12.25 24.26 0.02
N TRP A 268 11.46 23.60 -0.81
CA TRP A 268 11.65 23.53 -2.27
C TRP A 268 10.38 23.98 -2.96
N ASN A 269 10.50 24.90 -3.92
CA ASN A 269 9.39 25.51 -4.65
C ASN A 269 8.26 26.03 -3.72
N GLY A 270 8.66 26.71 -2.64
CA GLY A 270 7.72 27.33 -1.70
C GLY A 270 7.02 26.37 -0.73
N ARG A 271 7.28 25.06 -0.81
CA ARG A 271 6.71 24.03 0.08
C ARG A 271 7.80 23.35 0.90
N ARG A 272 7.49 23.07 2.16
CA ARG A 272 8.40 22.34 3.05
C ARG A 272 8.50 20.89 2.61
N TYR A 273 9.69 20.30 2.65
CA TYR A 273 9.89 18.86 2.56
C TYR A 273 10.50 18.36 3.87
N TYR A 274 10.35 17.08 4.11
CA TYR A 274 11.07 16.34 5.14
C TYR A 274 11.78 15.16 4.49
N TRP A 275 12.84 14.69 5.11
CA TRP A 275 13.41 13.38 4.81
C TRP A 275 13.98 12.76 6.07
N THR A 276 14.26 11.47 6.00
CA THR A 276 14.83 10.70 7.10
C THR A 276 15.98 9.82 6.59
N GLU A 277 16.96 9.58 7.46
CA GLU A 277 18.14 8.75 7.21
C GLU A 277 17.77 7.29 6.89
N TYR A 278 18.63 6.53 6.21
CA TYR A 278 18.41 5.09 6.02
C TYR A 278 18.65 4.31 7.31
N ASN A 279 19.62 4.76 8.09
CA ASN A 279 20.01 4.15 9.35
C ASN A 279 19.72 5.09 10.54
N PRO A 280 19.67 4.56 11.77
CA PRO A 280 19.52 5.39 12.96
C PRO A 280 20.65 6.42 13.12
N SER A 281 20.29 7.65 13.43
CA SER A 281 21.17 8.77 13.77
C SER A 281 21.78 8.57 15.16
N GLY A 282 22.80 7.72 15.30
CA GLY A 282 23.39 7.37 16.60
C GLY A 282 24.82 6.90 16.45
N ALA A 283 25.39 6.15 17.39
CA ALA A 283 26.83 5.79 17.49
C ALA A 283 27.57 5.28 16.21
N GLY A 284 26.90 5.05 15.09
CA GLY A 284 27.46 4.88 13.73
C GLY A 284 27.10 6.00 12.71
N HIS A 285 26.77 7.22 13.16
CA HIS A 285 26.07 8.34 12.47
C HIS A 285 26.33 8.47 10.96
N PRO A 286 25.44 7.98 10.10
CA PRO A 286 25.53 8.15 8.66
C PRO A 286 24.81 9.43 8.22
N THR A 287 25.21 10.56 8.82
CA THR A 287 24.66 11.87 8.47
C THR A 287 24.79 12.05 6.95
N LEU A 288 23.65 12.29 6.29
CA LEU A 288 23.52 12.37 4.83
C LEU A 288 23.38 11.02 4.08
N ASP A 289 22.62 10.06 4.59
CA ASP A 289 22.28 8.79 3.93
C ASP A 289 20.84 8.74 3.39
N ALA A 290 20.33 9.89 2.93
CA ALA A 290 18.99 10.02 2.36
C ALA A 290 18.72 8.96 1.28
N THR A 291 17.57 8.29 1.39
CA THR A 291 17.15 7.19 0.51
C THR A 291 15.68 7.32 0.13
N ASP A 292 15.35 7.38 -1.16
CA ASP A 292 14.02 7.75 -1.66
C ASP A 292 12.91 6.82 -1.18
N ASN A 293 13.09 5.50 -1.28
CA ASN A 293 12.01 4.55 -0.99
C ASN A 293 11.56 4.59 0.48
N ILE A 294 12.47 4.89 1.41
CA ILE A 294 12.15 5.01 2.84
C ILE A 294 11.17 6.16 3.09
N GLN A 295 11.32 7.27 2.37
CA GLN A 295 10.47 8.45 2.56
C GLN A 295 9.00 8.10 2.30
N ALA A 296 8.74 7.34 1.22
CA ALA A 296 7.40 6.89 0.88
C ALA A 296 6.79 5.94 1.93
N LEU A 297 7.62 5.04 2.47
CA LEU A 297 7.21 4.02 3.43
C LEU A 297 6.81 4.66 4.76
N VAL A 298 7.65 5.56 5.26
CA VAL A 298 7.37 6.33 6.48
C VAL A 298 6.16 7.25 6.25
N ALA A 299 6.06 7.89 5.09
CA ALA A 299 4.90 8.74 4.75
C ALA A 299 3.58 7.97 4.81
N HIS A 300 3.53 6.72 4.33
CA HIS A 300 2.34 5.90 4.36
C HIS A 300 1.89 5.60 5.80
N ALA A 301 2.80 5.15 6.66
CA ALA A 301 2.50 4.89 8.06
C ALA A 301 2.04 6.17 8.80
N ALA A 302 2.77 7.28 8.61
CA ALA A 302 2.47 8.55 9.25
C ALA A 302 1.15 9.17 8.76
N ALA A 303 0.83 9.09 7.47
CA ALA A 303 -0.44 9.59 6.93
C ALA A 303 -1.64 8.82 7.48
N MET A 304 -1.58 7.48 7.47
CA MET A 304 -2.64 6.64 8.00
C MET A 304 -2.86 6.87 9.50
N LEU A 305 -1.78 6.89 10.29
CA LEU A 305 -1.87 7.10 11.72
C LEU A 305 -2.36 8.52 12.04
N GLY A 306 -1.81 9.52 11.35
CA GLY A 306 -2.20 10.92 11.51
C GLY A 306 -3.68 11.16 11.21
N TYR A 307 -4.24 10.45 10.23
CA TYR A 307 -5.67 10.50 9.94
C TYR A 307 -6.50 9.93 11.09
N HIS A 308 -6.20 8.71 11.56
CA HIS A 308 -6.98 8.05 12.61
C HIS A 308 -6.86 8.75 13.97
N LEU A 309 -5.70 9.34 14.28
CA LEU A 309 -5.47 10.10 15.51
C LEU A 309 -5.84 11.58 15.39
N ASN A 310 -6.19 12.05 14.19
CA ASN A 310 -6.34 13.48 13.88
C ASN A 310 -5.09 14.31 14.32
N ASP A 311 -3.89 13.77 14.11
CA ASP A 311 -2.63 14.44 14.47
C ASP A 311 -2.07 15.21 13.27
N ALA A 312 -2.20 16.54 13.34
CA ALA A 312 -1.73 17.46 12.31
C ALA A 312 -0.23 17.36 12.02
N ARG A 313 0.58 16.99 13.03
CA ARG A 313 2.04 16.87 12.89
C ARG A 313 2.38 15.68 11.99
N LEU A 314 1.77 14.52 12.25
CA LEU A 314 1.98 13.32 11.44
C LEU A 314 1.55 13.55 9.98
N LEU A 315 0.42 14.22 9.78
CA LEU A 315 -0.10 14.54 8.45
C LEU A 315 0.82 15.50 7.67
N GLU A 316 1.32 16.56 8.31
CA GLU A 316 2.27 17.49 7.67
C GLU A 316 3.61 16.82 7.38
N TYR A 317 4.11 16.00 8.31
CA TYR A 317 5.34 15.24 8.12
C TYR A 317 5.23 14.29 6.92
N ALA A 318 4.14 13.51 6.84
CA ALA A 318 3.87 12.63 5.72
C ALA A 318 3.74 13.37 4.38
N ARG A 319 3.04 14.51 4.35
CA ARG A 319 2.95 15.35 3.15
C ARG A 319 4.33 15.84 2.71
N GLY A 320 5.17 16.30 3.64
CA GLY A 320 6.51 16.78 3.29
C GLY A 320 7.48 15.68 2.86
N LEU A 321 7.31 14.44 3.35
CA LEU A 321 8.03 13.27 2.83
C LEU A 321 7.59 12.92 1.39
N ILE A 322 6.31 13.05 1.05
CA ILE A 322 5.84 12.90 -0.35
C ILE A 322 6.39 14.04 -1.22
N TRP A 323 6.43 15.26 -0.69
CA TRP A 323 7.00 16.39 -1.43
C TRP A 323 8.49 16.22 -1.72
N TYR A 324 9.24 15.56 -0.82
CA TYR A 324 10.60 15.13 -1.10
C TYR A 324 10.67 14.21 -2.33
N LEU A 325 9.81 13.19 -2.41
CA LEU A 325 9.76 12.29 -3.57
C LEU A 325 9.43 13.02 -4.87
N VAL A 326 8.50 13.98 -4.82
CA VAL A 326 8.16 14.80 -5.99
C VAL A 326 9.36 15.64 -6.43
N ARG A 327 10.07 16.24 -5.47
CA ARG A 327 11.31 16.98 -5.74
C ARG A 327 12.33 16.09 -6.44
N GLU A 328 12.67 14.95 -5.86
CA GLU A 328 13.66 14.02 -6.43
C GLU A 328 13.26 13.61 -7.85
N PHE A 329 12.03 13.15 -8.05
CA PHE A 329 11.57 12.77 -9.38
C PHE A 329 11.62 13.93 -10.39
N THR A 330 11.29 15.15 -9.97
CA THR A 330 11.31 16.32 -10.84
C THR A 330 12.73 16.71 -11.26
N VAL A 331 13.69 16.66 -10.33
CA VAL A 331 15.07 17.10 -10.61
C VAL A 331 15.93 16.00 -11.24
N ASP A 332 15.62 14.74 -10.96
CA ASP A 332 16.40 13.58 -11.39
C ASP A 332 15.74 12.78 -12.52
N GLY A 333 14.45 13.01 -12.79
CA GLY A 333 13.65 12.27 -13.78
C GLY A 333 13.33 10.82 -13.37
N ARG A 334 13.79 10.39 -12.19
CA ARG A 334 13.56 9.07 -11.58
C ARG A 334 13.89 9.13 -10.08
N TRP A 335 13.43 8.15 -9.32
CA TRP A 335 13.94 7.91 -7.97
C TRP A 335 15.22 7.07 -7.99
N TYR A 336 16.21 7.52 -7.23
CA TYR A 336 17.44 6.78 -7.00
C TYR A 336 17.47 6.26 -5.57
N TYR A 337 18.30 5.25 -5.34
CA TYR A 337 18.47 4.71 -4.00
C TYR A 337 19.03 5.79 -3.08
N ASP A 338 19.93 6.65 -3.57
CA ASP A 338 20.48 7.75 -2.79
C ASP A 338 19.89 9.07 -3.29
N GLY A 339 19.21 9.82 -2.41
CA GLY A 339 18.63 11.12 -2.75
C GLY A 339 19.67 12.24 -2.80
N ALA A 340 19.29 13.45 -3.20
CA ALA A 340 20.16 14.61 -3.40
C ALA A 340 21.01 15.03 -2.18
N GLU A 341 20.54 14.77 -0.96
CA GLU A 341 21.31 15.01 0.26
C GLU A 341 22.45 14.01 0.44
N ASN A 342 22.35 12.85 -0.20
CA ASN A 342 23.33 11.77 -0.09
C ASN A 342 24.50 11.99 -1.06
N PRO A 343 25.75 12.09 -0.58
CA PRO A 343 26.92 12.29 -1.45
C PRO A 343 27.11 11.20 -2.51
N ARG A 344 26.48 10.03 -2.34
CA ARG A 344 26.53 8.93 -3.29
C ARG A 344 25.52 9.01 -4.43
N ASN A 345 24.59 9.97 -4.46
CA ASN A 345 23.54 10.09 -5.50
C ASN A 345 24.07 9.97 -6.94
N ARG A 346 25.27 10.50 -7.21
CA ARG A 346 25.93 10.37 -8.52
C ARG A 346 26.14 8.94 -9.02
N ARG A 347 26.08 7.91 -8.14
CA ARG A 347 26.14 6.51 -8.57
C ARG A 347 24.90 6.09 -9.36
N ARG A 348 23.77 6.80 -9.20
CA ARG A 348 22.50 6.54 -9.90
C ARG A 348 22.04 5.10 -9.77
N ALA A 349 22.19 4.54 -8.57
CA ALA A 349 21.65 3.23 -8.27
C ALA A 349 20.13 3.37 -8.28
N VAL A 350 19.46 2.76 -9.26
CA VAL A 350 18.01 2.84 -9.39
C VAL A 350 17.35 2.38 -8.09
N SER A 351 16.40 3.17 -7.60
CA SER A 351 15.69 2.84 -6.37
C SER A 351 14.77 1.62 -6.57
N HIS A 352 14.16 1.19 -5.48
CA HIS A 352 12.99 0.33 -5.59
C HIS A 352 11.78 1.19 -5.96
N ASP A 353 11.66 1.59 -7.24
CA ASP A 353 10.69 2.60 -7.70
C ASP A 353 9.24 2.32 -7.25
N MET A 354 8.82 1.05 -7.29
CA MET A 354 7.48 0.66 -6.83
C MET A 354 7.31 0.74 -5.30
N SER A 355 8.42 0.71 -4.55
CA SER A 355 8.46 1.00 -3.11
C SER A 355 8.47 2.50 -2.82
N CYS A 356 8.68 3.37 -3.81
CA CYS A 356 8.37 4.80 -3.70
C CYS A 356 6.89 5.05 -4.07
N LEU A 357 6.46 4.53 -5.23
CA LEU A 357 5.17 4.87 -5.82
C LEU A 357 3.98 4.33 -5.04
N TYR A 358 3.96 3.04 -4.69
CA TYR A 358 2.78 2.44 -4.04
C TYR A 358 2.56 2.94 -2.61
N PRO A 359 3.59 3.10 -1.75
CA PRO A 359 3.38 3.70 -0.42
C PRO A 359 2.95 5.16 -0.49
N ALA A 360 3.50 5.97 -1.42
CA ALA A 360 3.02 7.33 -1.64
C ALA A 360 1.54 7.37 -2.05
N LEU A 361 1.13 6.48 -2.98
CA LEU A 361 -0.28 6.30 -3.34
C LEU A 361 -1.14 5.88 -2.15
N GLY A 362 -0.64 5.01 -1.27
CA GLY A 362 -1.34 4.62 -0.05
C GLY A 362 -1.51 5.77 0.94
N ALA A 363 -0.57 6.72 1.00
CA ALA A 363 -0.61 7.88 1.87
C ALA A 363 -1.61 8.96 1.39
N LEU A 364 -1.62 9.25 0.09
CA LEU A 364 -2.35 10.38 -0.50
C LEU A 364 -3.86 10.43 -0.14
N PRO A 365 -4.64 9.33 -0.20
CA PRO A 365 -6.05 9.33 0.20
C PRO A 365 -6.27 9.80 1.64
N TYR A 366 -5.41 9.39 2.59
CA TYR A 366 -5.53 9.76 4.00
C TYR A 366 -5.23 11.24 4.20
N LEU A 367 -4.18 11.75 3.56
CA LEU A 367 -3.87 13.18 3.59
C LEU A 367 -4.99 14.02 2.95
N TYR A 368 -5.54 13.53 1.83
CA TYR A 368 -6.61 14.21 1.10
C TYR A 368 -7.90 14.25 1.94
N LYS A 369 -8.24 13.12 2.58
CA LYS A 369 -9.42 13.01 3.45
C LYS A 369 -9.27 13.80 4.75
N ALA A 370 -8.05 13.93 5.25
CA ALA A 370 -7.72 14.86 6.34
C ALA A 370 -7.79 16.34 5.91
N GLY A 371 -8.14 16.65 4.65
CA GLY A 371 -8.36 18.02 4.19
C GLY A 371 -7.08 18.82 3.94
N LEU A 372 -5.95 18.16 3.70
CA LEU A 372 -4.73 18.86 3.28
C LEU A 372 -4.85 19.31 1.81
N GLU A 373 -4.20 20.43 1.49
CA GLU A 373 -4.06 20.93 0.11
C GLU A 373 -2.87 20.25 -0.58
N LEU A 374 -3.19 19.30 -1.47
CA LEU A 374 -2.22 18.34 -2.03
C LEU A 374 -1.99 18.48 -3.52
N ASP A 375 -2.53 19.52 -4.19
CA ASP A 375 -2.47 19.60 -5.67
C ASP A 375 -1.06 19.37 -6.23
N PRO A 376 0.03 19.99 -5.69
CA PRO A 376 1.39 19.75 -6.20
C PRO A 376 1.93 18.35 -5.90
N GLU A 377 1.61 17.77 -4.73
CA GLU A 377 1.98 16.40 -4.41
C GLU A 377 1.26 15.39 -5.32
N LEU A 378 -0.04 15.61 -5.58
CA LEU A 378 -0.84 14.79 -6.49
C LEU A 378 -0.32 14.87 -7.92
N GLU A 379 -0.07 16.08 -8.44
CA GLU A 379 0.45 16.29 -9.80
C GLU A 379 1.84 15.66 -9.98
N GLY A 380 2.72 15.81 -8.99
CA GLY A 380 4.07 15.23 -9.03
C GLY A 380 4.06 13.70 -9.02
N ILE A 381 3.25 13.09 -8.15
CA ILE A 381 3.11 11.62 -8.09
C ILE A 381 2.35 11.09 -9.31
N GLU A 382 1.38 11.82 -9.86
CA GLU A 382 0.73 11.47 -11.12
C GLU A 382 1.71 11.46 -12.29
N THR A 383 2.60 12.45 -12.37
CA THR A 383 3.65 12.51 -13.40
C THR A 383 4.54 11.26 -13.32
N ALA A 384 4.96 10.88 -12.12
CA ALA A 384 5.74 9.66 -11.92
C ALA A 384 4.94 8.40 -12.29
N TRP A 385 3.67 8.30 -11.85
CA TRP A 385 2.79 7.20 -12.20
C TRP A 385 2.66 7.04 -13.70
N ASP A 386 2.35 8.11 -14.43
CA ASP A 386 2.19 8.09 -15.88
C ASP A 386 3.50 7.68 -16.56
N TRP A 387 4.67 8.10 -16.07
CA TRP A 387 5.96 7.64 -16.58
C TRP A 387 6.14 6.12 -16.44
N TYR A 388 5.83 5.55 -15.28
CA TYR A 388 5.95 4.09 -15.04
C TYR A 388 4.86 3.27 -15.75
N LYS A 389 3.75 3.89 -16.14
CA LYS A 389 2.54 3.21 -16.60
C LYS A 389 2.15 3.55 -18.05
N GLN A 390 2.93 4.38 -18.75
CA GLN A 390 2.64 4.88 -20.11
C GLN A 390 2.35 3.77 -21.15
N ASP A 391 2.93 2.58 -20.97
CA ASP A 391 2.82 1.45 -21.90
C ASP A 391 1.87 0.36 -21.39
N GLU A 392 1.16 0.58 -20.27
CA GLU A 392 0.23 -0.43 -19.77
C GLU A 392 -1.02 -0.52 -20.67
N PRO A 393 -1.47 -1.74 -20.98
CA PRO A 393 -2.70 -1.93 -21.72
C PRO A 393 -3.91 -1.45 -20.91
N GLU A 394 -5.04 -1.38 -21.59
CA GLU A 394 -6.32 -1.10 -20.95
C GLU A 394 -6.59 -2.01 -19.75
N LYS A 395 -7.03 -1.41 -18.64
CA LYS A 395 -7.36 -2.17 -17.42
C LYS A 395 -8.75 -2.79 -17.59
N VAL A 396 -8.80 -4.11 -17.72
CA VAL A 396 -10.04 -4.87 -17.84
C VAL A 396 -10.22 -5.73 -16.59
N TYR A 397 -11.36 -5.57 -15.94
CA TYR A 397 -11.74 -6.38 -14.80
C TYR A 397 -13.09 -7.04 -15.01
N GLN A 398 -13.15 -8.33 -14.74
CA GLN A 398 -14.35 -9.13 -14.87
C GLN A 398 -14.83 -9.60 -13.51
N VAL A 399 -16.13 -9.42 -13.26
CA VAL A 399 -16.84 -9.84 -12.06
C VAL A 399 -17.95 -10.77 -12.48
N VAL A 400 -18.06 -11.91 -11.81
CA VAL A 400 -19.22 -12.80 -11.95
C VAL A 400 -19.87 -12.92 -10.58
N GLY A 401 -21.11 -12.46 -10.49
CA GLY A 401 -21.90 -12.50 -9.26
C GLY A 401 -23.08 -13.46 -9.41
N ARG A 402 -23.51 -14.08 -8.31
CA ARG A 402 -24.83 -14.73 -8.27
C ARG A 402 -25.93 -13.68 -8.29
N ILE A 403 -27.05 -14.00 -8.93
CA ILE A 403 -28.26 -13.18 -8.84
C ILE A 403 -29.00 -13.57 -7.56
N PRO A 404 -29.26 -12.63 -6.64
CA PRO A 404 -30.02 -12.94 -5.42
C PRO A 404 -31.37 -13.57 -5.74
N GLY A 405 -31.64 -14.75 -5.16
CA GLY A 405 -32.88 -15.49 -5.38
C GLY A 405 -32.97 -16.25 -6.71
N ASN A 406 -31.90 -16.31 -7.50
CA ASN A 406 -31.84 -17.08 -8.74
C ASN A 406 -30.53 -17.88 -8.82
N ASP A 407 -30.59 -19.14 -8.41
CA ASP A 407 -29.47 -20.09 -8.50
C ASP A 407 -29.28 -20.70 -9.90
N GLU A 408 -30.17 -20.38 -10.85
CA GLU A 408 -30.11 -20.86 -12.23
C GLU A 408 -29.48 -19.84 -13.18
N ALA A 409 -28.99 -18.70 -12.69
CA ALA A 409 -28.34 -17.69 -13.51
C ALA A 409 -27.27 -16.89 -12.75
N VAL A 410 -26.29 -16.38 -13.49
CA VAL A 410 -25.27 -15.46 -12.98
C VAL A 410 -25.29 -14.13 -13.72
N GLN A 411 -24.93 -13.09 -13.00
CA GLN A 411 -24.68 -11.77 -13.55
C GLN A 411 -23.19 -11.63 -13.84
N VAL A 412 -22.85 -11.24 -15.06
CA VAL A 412 -21.49 -10.93 -15.47
C VAL A 412 -21.40 -9.43 -15.65
N ALA A 413 -20.36 -8.84 -15.06
CA ALA A 413 -19.99 -7.43 -15.23
C ALA A 413 -18.53 -7.34 -15.66
N ILE A 414 -18.25 -6.55 -16.68
CA ILE A 414 -16.88 -6.25 -17.11
C ILE A 414 -16.70 -4.74 -17.05
N TYR A 415 -15.67 -4.31 -16.36
CA TYR A 415 -15.27 -2.92 -16.22
C TYR A 415 -13.99 -2.68 -17.01
N LEU A 416 -13.99 -1.65 -17.84
CA LEU A 416 -12.84 -1.20 -18.63
C LEU A 416 -12.51 0.22 -18.21
N GLN A 417 -11.26 0.49 -17.87
CA GLN A 417 -10.77 1.87 -17.75
C GLN A 417 -9.78 2.17 -18.86
N SER A 418 -10.12 3.21 -19.64
CA SER A 418 -9.29 3.72 -20.74
C SER A 418 -7.94 4.25 -20.24
N GLN A 419 -6.83 3.86 -20.84
CA GLN A 419 -5.49 4.43 -20.63
C GLN A 419 -5.14 5.48 -21.70
N GLY A 420 -6.08 5.80 -22.61
CA GLY A 420 -5.94 6.86 -23.61
C GLY A 420 -5.70 6.38 -25.04
N SER A 421 -5.73 5.06 -25.29
CA SER A 421 -5.42 4.48 -26.61
C SER A 421 -6.57 4.45 -27.63
N GLY A 422 -7.71 5.10 -27.35
CA GLY A 422 -8.87 5.04 -28.24
C GLY A 422 -9.41 3.61 -28.37
N ALA A 423 -9.57 2.93 -27.22
CA ALA A 423 -10.09 1.57 -27.18
C ALA A 423 -11.55 1.52 -27.66
N ASP A 424 -11.74 1.38 -28.97
CA ASP A 424 -13.06 1.31 -29.58
C ASP A 424 -13.70 -0.08 -29.43
N VAL A 425 -12.93 -1.11 -29.06
CA VAL A 425 -13.39 -2.51 -29.04
C VAL A 425 -13.08 -3.19 -27.70
N PHE A 426 -14.14 -3.54 -26.95
CA PHE A 426 -14.09 -4.48 -25.84
C PHE A 426 -13.83 -5.88 -26.37
N LYS A 427 -12.68 -6.48 -26.06
CA LYS A 427 -12.56 -7.94 -26.15
C LYS A 427 -13.18 -8.53 -24.89
N VAL A 428 -14.38 -9.10 -25.04
CA VAL A 428 -15.02 -9.87 -23.96
C VAL A 428 -14.17 -11.14 -23.80
N PRO A 429 -13.55 -11.38 -22.62
CA PRO A 429 -12.87 -12.64 -22.37
C PRO A 429 -13.85 -13.78 -22.65
N ALA A 430 -13.40 -14.85 -23.29
CA ALA A 430 -14.23 -16.02 -23.54
C ALA A 430 -14.80 -16.51 -22.20
N LEU A 431 -16.10 -16.39 -22.01
CA LEU A 431 -16.74 -16.92 -20.82
C LEU A 431 -16.86 -18.43 -20.99
N ALA A 432 -16.07 -19.16 -20.22
CA ALA A 432 -16.26 -20.59 -20.04
C ALA A 432 -17.69 -20.83 -19.51
N GLY A 433 -18.49 -21.58 -20.26
CA GLY A 433 -19.82 -22.01 -19.81
C GLY A 433 -21.02 -21.25 -20.38
N ILE A 434 -20.85 -20.27 -21.28
CA ILE A 434 -21.97 -19.89 -22.16
C ILE A 434 -22.18 -21.06 -23.13
N PRO A 435 -23.36 -21.70 -23.18
CA PRO A 435 -23.63 -22.71 -24.19
C PRO A 435 -23.36 -22.12 -25.58
N ASP A 436 -22.59 -22.80 -26.42
CA ASP A 436 -22.40 -22.49 -27.85
C ASP A 436 -23.72 -22.64 -28.67
N GLY A 437 -24.87 -22.68 -27.99
CA GLY A 437 -26.18 -22.87 -28.57
C GLY A 437 -26.50 -21.77 -29.57
N GLU A 438 -26.61 -22.17 -30.83
CA GLU A 438 -27.11 -21.32 -31.89
C GLU A 438 -28.55 -20.86 -31.56
N GLY A 439 -28.78 -19.54 -31.53
CA GLY A 439 -30.13 -18.99 -31.70
C GLY A 439 -30.79 -18.28 -30.52
N TYR A 440 -30.16 -18.14 -29.35
CA TYR A 440 -30.71 -17.29 -28.28
C TYR A 440 -29.96 -15.94 -28.17
N GLY A 441 -30.73 -14.87 -28.00
CA GLY A 441 -30.20 -13.52 -27.80
C GLY A 441 -29.93 -13.24 -26.32
N ILE A 442 -28.77 -12.66 -26.04
CA ILE A 442 -28.35 -12.19 -24.72
C ILE A 442 -28.54 -10.68 -24.69
N SER A 443 -29.32 -10.17 -23.75
CA SER A 443 -29.42 -8.74 -23.49
C SER A 443 -28.15 -8.26 -22.79
N VAL A 444 -27.38 -7.42 -23.46
CA VAL A 444 -26.10 -6.89 -22.98
C VAL A 444 -26.29 -5.41 -22.71
N ARG A 445 -26.11 -4.97 -21.46
CA ARG A 445 -26.13 -3.55 -21.07
C ARG A 445 -24.73 -2.96 -21.17
N LEU A 446 -24.56 -1.94 -21.99
CA LEU A 446 -23.34 -1.15 -22.15
C LEU A 446 -23.56 0.22 -21.52
N THR A 447 -22.74 0.59 -20.55
CA THR A 447 -22.91 1.82 -19.78
C THR A 447 -21.58 2.56 -19.69
N LYS A 448 -21.53 3.83 -20.12
CA LYS A 448 -20.44 4.73 -19.74
C LYS A 448 -20.66 5.19 -18.29
N LEU A 449 -19.65 5.07 -17.45
CA LEU A 449 -19.77 5.37 -16.03
C LEU A 449 -19.26 6.77 -15.70
N VAL A 450 -20.05 7.49 -14.91
CA VAL A 450 -19.70 8.78 -14.30
C VAL A 450 -19.20 8.49 -12.87
N PRO A 451 -18.02 8.99 -12.48
CA PRO A 451 -17.47 8.76 -11.16
C PRO A 451 -18.25 9.49 -10.06
N PRO A 452 -18.16 9.02 -8.80
CA PRO A 452 -18.74 9.68 -7.66
C PRO A 452 -18.21 11.11 -7.50
N THR A 453 -19.08 12.01 -7.07
CA THR A 453 -18.73 13.36 -6.63
C THR A 453 -19.35 13.69 -5.29
N ALA A 454 -18.90 14.77 -4.63
CA ALA A 454 -19.56 15.25 -3.40
C ALA A 454 -21.08 15.46 -3.53
N ALA A 455 -21.58 15.83 -4.72
CA ALA A 455 -23.02 15.98 -4.99
C ALA A 455 -23.71 14.66 -5.37
N HIS A 456 -22.95 13.70 -5.88
CA HIS A 456 -23.43 12.41 -6.39
C HIS A 456 -22.49 11.29 -5.89
N PRO A 457 -22.69 10.78 -4.66
CA PRO A 457 -21.69 9.95 -3.98
C PRO A 457 -21.57 8.51 -4.52
N HIS A 458 -22.24 8.21 -5.63
CA HIS A 458 -22.29 6.89 -6.25
C HIS A 458 -21.85 6.99 -7.70
N TRP A 459 -21.30 5.90 -8.23
CA TRP A 459 -21.08 5.80 -9.67
C TRP A 459 -22.43 5.80 -10.37
N GLN A 460 -22.53 6.49 -11.51
CA GLN A 460 -23.78 6.65 -12.26
C GLN A 460 -23.59 6.27 -13.72
N ALA A 461 -24.69 5.97 -14.40
CA ALA A 461 -24.71 5.92 -15.86
C ALA A 461 -24.63 7.35 -16.43
N ALA A 462 -23.78 7.57 -17.42
CA ALA A 462 -23.78 8.81 -18.18
C ALA A 462 -25.10 8.93 -18.98
N SER A 463 -25.72 10.11 -18.96
CA SER A 463 -26.98 10.36 -19.66
C SER A 463 -26.83 10.14 -21.16
N GLY A 464 -27.61 9.20 -21.72
CA GLY A 464 -27.60 8.89 -23.16
C GLY A 464 -26.60 7.79 -23.57
N ASP A 465 -25.72 7.34 -22.67
CA ASP A 465 -24.69 6.33 -22.92
C ASP A 465 -24.95 5.03 -22.13
N ASP A 466 -26.23 4.63 -22.06
CA ASP A 466 -26.71 3.38 -21.46
C ASP A 466 -27.59 2.64 -22.46
N LEU A 467 -27.04 1.62 -23.12
CA LEU A 467 -27.70 0.88 -24.19
C LEU A 467 -27.85 -0.58 -23.80
N THR A 468 -28.94 -1.23 -24.24
CA THR A 468 -29.16 -2.68 -24.03
C THR A 468 -29.37 -3.41 -25.36
N PRO A 469 -28.33 -3.55 -26.21
CA PRO A 469 -28.41 -4.41 -27.40
C PRO A 469 -28.66 -5.87 -27.05
N VAL A 470 -29.25 -6.60 -28.00
CA VAL A 470 -29.38 -8.06 -27.95
C VAL A 470 -28.30 -8.66 -28.86
N MET A 471 -27.47 -9.56 -28.34
CA MET A 471 -26.35 -10.17 -29.05
C MET A 471 -26.38 -11.70 -28.96
N THR A 472 -25.86 -12.40 -29.97
CA THR A 472 -25.64 -13.85 -29.89
C THR A 472 -24.34 -14.16 -29.13
N PRO A 473 -24.17 -15.38 -28.57
CA PRO A 473 -22.90 -15.83 -27.99
C PRO A 473 -21.70 -15.63 -28.93
N GLN A 474 -21.88 -15.91 -30.23
CA GLN A 474 -20.84 -15.70 -31.24
C GLN A 474 -20.45 -14.23 -31.40
N GLN A 475 -21.43 -13.31 -31.42
CA GLN A 475 -21.16 -11.87 -31.49
C GLN A 475 -20.40 -11.37 -30.25
N LEU A 476 -20.79 -11.84 -29.06
CA LEU A 476 -20.07 -11.53 -27.82
C LEU A 476 -18.61 -11.99 -27.86
N SER A 477 -18.35 -13.21 -28.37
CA SER A 477 -17.00 -13.78 -28.46
C SER A 477 -16.04 -13.03 -29.40
N GLN A 478 -16.58 -12.30 -30.38
CA GLN A 478 -15.80 -11.48 -31.33
C GLN A 478 -15.37 -10.13 -30.74
N GLY A 479 -15.91 -9.76 -29.58
CA GLY A 479 -15.74 -8.46 -28.96
C GLY A 479 -16.79 -7.44 -29.38
N ILE A 480 -17.00 -6.43 -28.53
CA ILE A 480 -18.04 -5.42 -28.67
C ILE A 480 -17.41 -4.07 -28.98
N LYS A 481 -17.81 -3.45 -30.09
CA LYS A 481 -17.46 -2.05 -30.34
C LYS A 481 -18.27 -1.14 -29.40
N LEU A 482 -17.60 -0.25 -28.68
CA LEU A 482 -18.31 0.72 -27.85
C LEU A 482 -19.10 1.71 -28.72
N PRO A 483 -20.33 2.06 -28.32
CA PRO A 483 -21.14 3.06 -29.02
C PRO A 483 -20.70 4.50 -28.68
N PHE A 484 -19.75 4.66 -27.77
CA PHE A 484 -19.20 5.93 -27.30
C PHE A 484 -17.67 5.85 -27.21
N ALA A 485 -17.00 7.01 -27.27
CA ALA A 485 -15.56 7.12 -27.07
C ALA A 485 -15.22 7.27 -25.58
N LEU A 486 -14.08 6.69 -25.17
CA LEU A 486 -13.52 6.85 -23.82
C LEU A 486 -12.24 7.67 -23.84
N GLN A 487 -12.21 8.73 -23.05
CA GLN A 487 -10.99 9.49 -22.71
C GLN A 487 -10.17 8.72 -21.66
N LYS A 488 -8.88 9.07 -21.54
CA LYS A 488 -8.00 8.51 -20.49
C LYS A 488 -8.66 8.65 -19.12
N GLY A 489 -8.71 7.55 -18.37
CA GLY A 489 -9.32 7.46 -17.04
C GLY A 489 -10.82 7.17 -17.02
N GLU A 490 -11.54 7.36 -18.13
CA GLU A 490 -12.97 7.06 -18.20
C GLU A 490 -13.22 5.55 -18.14
N VAL A 491 -14.36 5.19 -17.55
CA VAL A 491 -14.75 3.81 -17.28
C VAL A 491 -15.99 3.45 -18.08
N ALA A 492 -15.97 2.28 -18.70
CA ALA A 492 -17.15 1.64 -19.28
C ALA A 492 -17.47 0.35 -18.54
N ARG A 493 -18.76 0.03 -18.47
CA ARG A 493 -19.29 -1.22 -17.95
C ARG A 493 -20.06 -1.95 -19.03
N LEU A 494 -19.84 -3.25 -19.09
CA LEU A 494 -20.59 -4.21 -19.90
C LEU A 494 -21.20 -5.22 -18.93
N ALA A 495 -22.52 -5.44 -18.98
CA ALA A 495 -23.20 -6.34 -18.07
C ALA A 495 -24.27 -7.20 -18.75
N TYR A 496 -24.36 -8.47 -18.39
CA TYR A 496 -25.35 -9.41 -18.93
C TYR A 496 -25.59 -10.58 -17.99
N THR A 497 -26.71 -11.26 -18.18
CA THR A 497 -27.08 -12.46 -17.42
C THR A 497 -26.83 -13.71 -18.25
N VAL A 498 -26.24 -14.73 -17.64
CA VAL A 498 -26.01 -16.04 -18.26
C VAL A 498 -26.81 -17.09 -17.49
N PRO A 499 -27.69 -17.88 -18.16
CA PRO A 499 -28.34 -19.02 -17.53
C PRO A 499 -27.34 -20.15 -17.28
N LEU A 500 -27.39 -20.73 -16.09
CA LEU A 500 -26.61 -21.89 -15.67
C LEU A 500 -27.34 -23.15 -16.12
N ALA A 501 -27.09 -23.59 -17.36
CA ALA A 501 -27.63 -24.84 -17.91
C ALA A 501 -26.96 -26.10 -17.30
N GLY A 502 -26.87 -26.19 -15.96
CA GLY A 502 -26.18 -27.25 -15.22
C GLY A 502 -24.65 -27.10 -15.15
N ALA A 503 -24.06 -26.15 -15.88
CA ALA A 503 -22.68 -25.74 -15.69
C ALA A 503 -22.57 -24.80 -14.48
N GLN A 504 -21.83 -25.20 -13.44
CA GLN A 504 -21.41 -24.27 -12.40
C GLN A 504 -20.46 -23.26 -13.04
N PRO A 505 -20.59 -21.94 -12.76
CA PRO A 505 -19.51 -21.01 -13.07
C PRO A 505 -18.23 -21.57 -12.45
N PRO A 506 -17.07 -21.34 -13.07
CA PRO A 506 -15.81 -21.59 -12.39
C PRO A 506 -15.89 -20.95 -10.99
N ALA A 507 -15.73 -21.77 -9.93
CA ALA A 507 -15.95 -21.33 -8.54
C ALA A 507 -15.06 -20.14 -8.15
N ASP A 508 -14.03 -19.89 -8.95
CA ASP A 508 -13.06 -18.82 -8.88
C ASP A 508 -13.47 -17.46 -9.45
N LEU A 509 -14.60 -17.39 -10.15
CA LEU A 509 -15.14 -16.14 -10.67
C LEU A 509 -16.30 -15.61 -9.83
N LEU A 510 -16.90 -16.45 -8.98
CA LEU A 510 -18.03 -16.12 -8.14
C LEU A 510 -17.61 -15.27 -6.93
N LEU A 511 -17.72 -13.96 -7.07
CA LEU A 511 -17.67 -13.07 -5.91
C LEU A 511 -18.99 -13.19 -5.15
N THR A 512 -18.92 -13.32 -3.82
CA THR A 512 -20.07 -13.21 -2.91
C THR A 512 -20.58 -11.77 -2.78
N VAL A 513 -19.92 -10.82 -3.45
CA VAL A 513 -20.20 -9.39 -3.39
C VAL A 513 -21.00 -8.96 -4.63
N PRO A 514 -22.05 -8.12 -4.48
CA PRO A 514 -22.79 -7.58 -5.62
C PRO A 514 -21.89 -6.85 -6.62
N GLU A 515 -22.12 -7.02 -7.92
CA GLU A 515 -21.35 -6.33 -8.98
C GLU A 515 -21.31 -4.81 -8.78
N THR A 516 -22.39 -4.21 -8.26
CA THR A 516 -22.49 -2.77 -8.02
C THR A 516 -21.52 -2.27 -6.96
N SER A 517 -21.03 -3.15 -6.07
CA SER A 517 -20.04 -2.80 -5.05
C SER A 517 -18.60 -2.93 -5.55
N TYR A 518 -18.37 -3.50 -6.74
CA TYR A 518 -17.03 -3.73 -7.27
C TYR A 518 -16.17 -2.46 -7.31
N LEU A 519 -16.76 -1.34 -7.71
CA LEU A 519 -16.09 -0.06 -7.82
C LEU A 519 -15.70 0.58 -6.47
N SER A 520 -16.29 0.12 -5.35
CA SER A 520 -15.92 0.58 -4.00
C SER A 520 -14.99 -0.38 -3.26
N LEU A 521 -14.73 -1.59 -3.79
CA LEU A 521 -13.79 -2.54 -3.19
C LEU A 521 -12.36 -2.00 -3.05
N PRO A 522 -11.80 -1.25 -4.02
CA PRO A 522 -10.49 -0.63 -3.82
C PRO A 522 -10.44 0.31 -2.60
N ALA A 523 -11.48 1.12 -2.36
CA ALA A 523 -11.54 1.93 -1.14
C ALA A 523 -11.55 1.05 0.11
N ARG A 524 -12.33 -0.03 0.14
CA ARG A 524 -12.35 -0.94 1.29
C ARG A 524 -10.98 -1.57 1.58
N ILE A 525 -10.14 -1.77 0.55
CA ILE A 525 -8.80 -2.36 0.69
C ILE A 525 -7.75 -1.30 1.07
N TYR A 526 -7.82 -0.11 0.48
CA TYR A 526 -6.72 0.87 0.52
C TYR A 526 -7.03 2.14 1.31
N PHE A 527 -8.30 2.47 1.55
CA PHE A 527 -8.71 3.67 2.29
C PHE A 527 -10.20 3.55 2.68
N PRO A 528 -10.55 2.78 3.73
CA PRO A 528 -11.93 2.37 4.02
C PRO A 528 -12.75 3.50 4.69
N PHE A 529 -12.71 4.69 4.11
CA PHE A 529 -13.52 5.83 4.54
C PHE A 529 -15.01 5.56 4.22
N PRO A 530 -15.95 5.87 5.14
CA PRO A 530 -17.35 5.49 4.99
C PRO A 530 -17.98 5.91 3.65
N ALA A 531 -17.81 7.17 3.24
CA ALA A 531 -18.40 7.70 2.01
C ALA A 531 -17.83 7.02 0.74
N GLU A 532 -16.53 6.71 0.73
CA GLU A 532 -15.85 6.04 -0.37
C GLU A 532 -16.24 4.56 -0.47
N VAL A 533 -16.43 3.89 0.68
CA VAL A 533 -16.89 2.50 0.78
C VAL A 533 -18.34 2.32 0.31
N GLU A 534 -19.17 3.33 0.58
CA GLU A 534 -20.57 3.40 0.16
C GLU A 534 -20.75 3.81 -1.31
N ALA A 535 -19.69 4.24 -1.99
CA ALA A 535 -19.72 4.68 -3.39
C ALA A 535 -19.89 3.53 -4.39
N THR A 536 -21.01 2.81 -4.30
CA THR A 536 -21.42 1.76 -5.22
C THR A 536 -22.01 2.33 -6.53
N LEU A 537 -22.20 1.48 -7.53
CA LEU A 537 -22.93 1.82 -8.76
C LEU A 537 -24.43 1.94 -8.50
N ARG A 538 -25.02 3.09 -8.86
CA ARG A 538 -26.47 3.29 -8.95
C ARG A 538 -26.87 3.39 -10.42
N LEU A 539 -27.71 2.46 -10.84
CA LEU A 539 -28.31 2.46 -12.17
C LEU A 539 -29.69 3.13 -12.08
N PRO A 540 -30.13 3.87 -13.11
CA PRO A 540 -31.51 4.35 -13.16
C PRO A 540 -32.49 3.17 -13.06
N ASP A 541 -33.55 3.35 -12.28
CA ASP A 541 -34.69 2.43 -12.24
C ASP A 541 -35.35 2.47 -13.62
N HIS A 542 -35.34 1.35 -14.33
CA HIS A 542 -35.97 1.19 -15.65
C HIS A 542 -37.36 0.58 -15.52
#